data_AF-A0A2G4FAM0-F1
#
_entry.id   AF-A0A2G4FAM0-F1
#
_cell.length_a   1.000
_cell.length_b   1.000
_cell.length_c   1.000
_cell.angle_alpha   90.00
_cell.angle_beta   90.00
_cell.angle_gamma   90.00
#
_symmetry.space_group_name_H-M   'P 1'
#
loop_
_entity.id
_entity.type
_entity.pdbx_description
1 polymer ?
#
loop_
_entity_poly.entity_id
_entity_poly.type
_entity_poly.pdbx_seq_one_letter_code
_entity_poly.pdbx_strand_id
1 'polypeptide(L)'
;MSDKSPLTKYARLWLALGPNLALALLAWWIPHDGEDRGPALLSIAGHQHFIVLHFPVAILILIPFFEIWDRHNEASLLIRRLSLLGAVSIWATCVFGIFEAYFNGSDYSNLETHLWTGVAGSFLASAAWLLISQSWKVRVIAQIVAVVAMIIAAHIGGDKVHGDLFKPNKESTKTAFVPVAPHSF
;
A
#
# COMPACT_ATOMS: atom_id res chain seq x y z
N MET A 1 -10.69 26.14 -13.73
CA MET A 1 -10.75 25.66 -15.13
C MET A 1 -11.42 24.30 -15.15
N SER A 2 -12.66 24.25 -15.62
CA SER A 2 -13.45 23.01 -15.71
C SER A 2 -13.11 22.32 -17.03
N ASP A 3 -12.24 21.32 -16.96
CA ASP A 3 -11.82 20.54 -18.12
C ASP A 3 -12.91 19.51 -18.45
N LYS A 4 -13.87 19.91 -19.29
CA LYS A 4 -15.08 19.14 -19.64
C LYS A 4 -14.97 18.41 -20.99
N SER A 5 -13.76 18.17 -21.48
CA SER A 5 -13.57 17.36 -22.68
C SER A 5 -13.79 15.87 -22.36
N PRO A 6 -14.66 15.14 -23.09
CA PRO A 6 -14.79 13.71 -22.89
C PRO A 6 -13.47 12.96 -23.13
N LEU A 7 -12.63 13.47 -24.04
CA LEU A 7 -11.31 12.90 -24.33
C LEU A 7 -10.39 12.93 -23.10
N THR A 8 -10.43 13.98 -22.28
CA THR A 8 -9.60 14.07 -21.06
C THR A 8 -10.09 13.15 -19.94
N LYS A 9 -11.40 12.87 -19.87
CA LYS A 9 -11.96 11.88 -18.95
C LYS A 9 -11.47 10.46 -19.26
N TYR A 10 -11.55 10.04 -20.53
CA TYR A 10 -11.07 8.72 -20.94
C TYR A 10 -9.56 8.59 -20.75
N ALA A 11 -8.79 9.63 -21.07
CA ALA A 11 -7.35 9.64 -20.85
C ALA A 11 -7.00 9.42 -19.37
N ARG A 12 -7.65 10.12 -18.44
CA ARG A 12 -7.43 9.91 -16.99
C ARG A 12 -7.79 8.51 -16.55
N LEU A 13 -8.89 7.96 -17.05
CA LEU A 13 -9.31 6.59 -16.74
C LEU A 13 -8.25 5.58 -17.20
N TRP A 14 -7.74 5.71 -18.42
CA TRP A 14 -6.68 4.83 -18.94
C TRP A 14 -5.36 5.01 -18.18
N LEU A 15 -5.01 6.22 -17.76
CA LEU A 15 -3.84 6.46 -16.91
C LEU A 15 -3.96 5.82 -15.53
N ALA A 16 -5.17 5.67 -15.00
CA ALA A 16 -5.40 4.95 -13.75
C ALA A 16 -5.45 3.43 -13.97
N LEU A 17 -6.15 2.94 -15.00
CA LEU A 17 -6.36 1.50 -15.20
C LEU A 17 -5.16 0.80 -15.84
N GLY A 18 -4.58 1.39 -16.88
CA GLY A 18 -3.51 0.76 -17.68
C GLY A 18 -2.32 0.28 -16.82
N PRO A 19 -1.71 1.15 -15.99
CA PRO A 19 -0.59 0.75 -15.14
C PRO A 19 -0.96 -0.33 -14.12
N ASN A 20 -2.17 -0.27 -13.54
CA ASN A 20 -2.59 -1.27 -12.54
C ASN A 20 -2.94 -2.62 -13.17
N LEU A 21 -3.52 -2.62 -14.37
CA LEU A 21 -3.72 -3.85 -15.15
C LEU A 21 -2.38 -4.45 -15.55
N ALA A 22 -1.43 -3.64 -16.00
CA ALA A 22 -0.07 -4.10 -16.30
C ALA A 22 0.62 -4.65 -15.04
N LEU A 23 0.43 -4.04 -13.88
CA LEU A 23 0.94 -4.52 -12.60
C LEU A 23 0.35 -5.88 -12.21
N ALA A 24 -0.97 -6.04 -12.32
CA ALA A 24 -1.64 -7.31 -12.04
C ALA A 24 -1.20 -8.42 -13.03
N LEU A 25 -1.07 -8.09 -14.30
CA LEU A 25 -0.55 -9.00 -15.32
C LEU A 25 0.91 -9.37 -15.04
N LEU A 26 1.73 -8.41 -14.61
CA LEU A 26 3.12 -8.68 -14.23
C LEU A 26 3.17 -9.65 -13.03
N ALA A 27 2.41 -9.38 -11.97
CA ALA A 27 2.33 -10.26 -10.80
C ALA A 27 1.89 -11.69 -11.16
N TRP A 28 0.95 -11.81 -12.10
CA TRP A 28 0.51 -13.11 -12.61
C TRP A 28 1.59 -13.80 -13.46
N TRP A 29 2.30 -13.05 -14.31
CA TRP A 29 3.25 -13.60 -15.29
C TRP A 29 4.57 -14.07 -14.67
N ILE A 30 5.02 -13.42 -13.59
CA ILE A 30 6.24 -13.79 -12.86
C ILE A 30 5.91 -14.23 -11.42
N PRO A 31 5.40 -15.47 -11.24
CA PRO A 31 5.04 -15.97 -9.91
C PRO A 31 6.28 -16.18 -9.05
N HIS A 32 6.18 -15.90 -7.76
CA HIS A 32 7.20 -16.30 -6.80
C HIS A 32 7.34 -17.83 -6.76
N ASP A 33 8.57 -18.32 -6.71
CA ASP A 33 8.90 -19.74 -6.68
C ASP A 33 10.01 -20.07 -5.66
N GLY A 34 10.39 -19.09 -4.85
CA GLY A 34 11.34 -19.25 -3.75
C GLY A 34 12.81 -19.35 -4.17
N GLU A 35 13.14 -19.28 -5.46
CA GLU A 35 14.55 -19.29 -5.90
C GLU A 35 15.09 -17.89 -6.14
N ASP A 36 16.38 -17.72 -5.88
CA ASP A 36 17.13 -16.53 -6.26
C ASP A 36 17.51 -16.59 -7.76
N ARG A 37 17.13 -15.58 -8.54
CA ARG A 37 17.32 -15.59 -10.00
C ARG A 37 17.42 -14.19 -10.60
N GLY A 38 17.72 -14.15 -11.89
CA GLY A 38 17.59 -12.94 -12.72
C GLY A 38 18.77 -11.97 -12.66
N PRO A 39 18.64 -10.83 -13.35
CA PRO A 39 19.74 -9.87 -13.49
C PRO A 39 19.92 -9.03 -12.22
N ALA A 40 21.19 -8.72 -11.89
CA ALA A 40 21.57 -8.03 -10.66
C ALA A 40 20.80 -6.72 -10.40
N LEU A 41 20.54 -5.91 -11.44
CA LEU A 41 19.82 -4.64 -11.28
C LEU A 41 18.37 -4.83 -10.82
N LEU A 42 17.68 -5.88 -11.28
CA LEU A 42 16.29 -6.13 -10.89
C LEU A 42 16.21 -6.73 -9.47
N SER A 43 17.17 -7.59 -9.11
CA SER A 43 17.34 -8.08 -7.74
C SER A 43 17.59 -6.94 -6.76
N ILE A 44 18.52 -6.02 -7.09
CA ILE A 44 18.81 -4.82 -6.30
C ILE A 44 17.55 -3.96 -6.15
N ALA A 45 16.83 -3.72 -7.25
CA ALA A 45 15.56 -2.99 -7.21
C ALA A 45 14.55 -3.66 -6.28
N GLY A 46 14.42 -4.99 -6.33
CA GLY A 46 13.56 -5.75 -5.42
C GLY A 46 13.83 -5.45 -3.95
N HIS A 47 15.10 -5.46 -3.53
CA HIS A 47 15.47 -5.14 -2.14
C HIS A 47 15.06 -3.73 -1.70
N GLN A 48 14.90 -2.79 -2.64
CA GLN A 48 14.50 -1.42 -2.32
C GLN A 48 12.99 -1.28 -2.06
N HIS A 49 12.16 -2.31 -2.24
CA HIS A 49 10.73 -2.26 -1.95
C HIS A 49 10.44 -1.66 -0.57
N PHE A 50 11.18 -2.09 0.46
CA PHE A 50 11.07 -1.58 1.83
C PHE A 50 11.35 -0.07 1.95
N ILE A 51 12.29 0.46 1.18
CA ILE A 51 12.57 1.91 1.18
C ILE A 51 11.48 2.64 0.40
N VAL A 52 11.07 2.11 -0.75
CA VAL A 52 10.07 2.74 -1.62
C VAL A 52 8.69 2.79 -0.96
N LEU A 53 8.31 1.84 -0.09
CA LEU A 53 7.01 1.87 0.61
C LEU A 53 6.84 3.07 1.56
N HIS A 54 7.92 3.71 2.01
CA HIS A 54 7.81 4.88 2.89
C HIS A 54 7.09 6.06 2.19
N PHE A 55 7.24 6.16 0.86
CA PHE A 55 6.62 7.20 0.06
C PHE A 55 5.09 7.10 0.03
N PRO A 56 4.45 5.99 -0.39
CA PRO A 56 3.00 5.88 -0.35
C PRO A 56 2.46 5.99 1.08
N VAL A 57 3.13 5.43 2.08
CA VAL A 57 2.70 5.54 3.49
C VAL A 57 2.61 7.00 3.92
N ALA A 58 3.70 7.77 3.77
CA ALA A 58 3.70 9.17 4.17
C ALA A 58 2.69 10.01 3.36
N ILE A 59 2.68 9.84 2.03
CA ILE A 59 1.88 10.68 1.14
C ILE A 59 0.38 10.40 1.26
N LEU A 60 -0.02 9.12 1.25
CA LEU A 60 -1.44 8.75 1.30
C LEU A 60 -2.09 9.15 2.62
N ILE A 61 -1.37 9.06 3.75
CA ILE A 61 -1.89 9.48 5.07
C ILE A 61 -2.10 10.99 5.15
N LEU A 62 -1.20 11.79 4.56
CA LEU A 62 -1.28 13.25 4.61
C LEU A 62 -2.48 13.84 3.86
N ILE A 63 -2.93 13.18 2.79
CA ILE A 63 -4.03 13.70 1.95
C ILE A 63 -5.36 13.85 2.73
N PRO A 64 -5.94 12.78 3.31
CA PRO A 64 -7.17 12.90 4.08
C PRO A 64 -6.96 13.71 5.36
N PHE A 65 -5.76 13.70 5.94
CA PHE A 65 -5.44 14.56 7.08
C PHE A 65 -5.65 16.04 6.75
N PHE A 66 -5.06 16.55 5.66
CA PHE A 66 -5.23 17.94 5.25
C PHE A 66 -6.65 18.26 4.77
N GLU A 67 -7.31 17.35 4.05
CA GLU A 67 -8.70 17.56 3.62
C GLU A 67 -9.69 17.60 4.79
N ILE A 68 -9.41 16.91 5.91
CA ILE A 68 -10.22 16.99 7.13
C ILE A 68 -9.87 18.24 7.94
N TRP A 69 -8.58 18.58 8.03
CA TRP A 69 -8.09 19.75 8.75
C TRP A 69 -8.64 21.05 8.18
N ASP A 70 -8.60 21.19 6.85
CA ASP A 70 -9.15 22.36 6.15
C ASP A 70 -10.08 21.92 5.01
N ARG A 71 -11.38 22.04 5.26
CA ARG A 71 -12.40 21.60 4.31
C ARG A 71 -12.58 22.65 3.22
N HIS A 72 -12.17 22.28 2.00
CA HIS A 72 -12.43 23.06 0.81
C HIS A 72 -13.62 22.52 -0.01
N ASN A 73 -14.22 23.34 -0.87
CA ASN A 73 -15.22 22.84 -1.82
C ASN A 73 -14.56 21.99 -2.92
N GLU A 74 -13.38 22.42 -3.38
CA GLU A 74 -12.55 21.71 -4.35
C GLU A 74 -11.21 21.30 -3.73
N ALA A 75 -10.68 20.15 -4.13
CA ALA A 75 -9.32 19.76 -3.77
C ALA A 75 -8.31 20.79 -4.29
N SER A 76 -7.41 21.24 -3.42
CA SER A 76 -6.32 22.16 -3.79
C SER A 76 -5.37 21.51 -4.80
N LEU A 77 -4.59 22.31 -5.53
CA LEU A 77 -3.61 21.78 -6.49
C LEU A 77 -2.59 20.86 -5.80
N LEU A 78 -2.19 21.18 -4.57
CA LEU A 78 -1.30 20.34 -3.77
C LEU A 78 -1.93 18.96 -3.52
N ILE A 79 -3.18 18.92 -3.04
CA ILE A 79 -3.88 17.65 -2.77
C ILE A 79 -4.05 16.80 -4.04
N ARG A 80 -4.37 17.44 -5.18
CA ARG A 80 -4.45 16.74 -6.48
C ARG A 80 -3.11 16.11 -6.88
N ARG A 81 -2.00 16.83 -6.68
CA ARG A 81 -0.64 16.35 -6.99
C ARG A 81 -0.19 15.26 -6.03
N LEU A 82 -0.44 15.42 -4.73
CA LEU A 82 -0.14 14.41 -3.72
C LEU A 82 -0.92 13.13 -3.97
N SER A 83 -2.21 13.21 -4.35
CA SER A 83 -2.99 12.02 -4.68
C SER A 83 -2.45 11.27 -5.89
N LEU A 84 -1.98 11.97 -6.93
CA LEU A 84 -1.32 11.32 -8.06
C LEU A 84 0.02 10.69 -7.64
N LEU A 85 0.82 11.43 -6.87
CA LEU A 85 2.12 10.95 -6.40
C LEU A 85 1.98 9.73 -5.49
N GLY A 86 0.94 9.69 -4.64
CA GLY A 86 0.61 8.54 -3.80
C GLY A 86 0.19 7.32 -4.61
N ALA A 87 -0.60 7.50 -5.68
CA ALA A 87 -0.96 6.42 -6.60
C ALA A 87 0.25 5.87 -7.37
N VAL A 88 1.14 6.75 -7.85
CA VAL A 88 2.37 6.35 -8.54
C VAL A 88 3.35 5.67 -7.59
N SER A 89 3.48 6.16 -6.35
CA SER A 89 4.43 5.61 -5.39
C SER A 89 4.01 4.22 -4.91
N ILE A 90 2.72 3.98 -4.62
CA ILE A 90 2.26 2.63 -4.26
C ILE A 90 2.38 1.66 -5.43
N TRP A 91 2.14 2.12 -6.66
CA TRP A 91 2.35 1.31 -7.86
C TRP A 91 3.83 0.91 -7.99
N ALA A 92 4.74 1.87 -7.83
CA ALA A 92 6.19 1.62 -7.88
C ALA A 92 6.63 0.67 -6.76
N THR A 93 6.12 0.86 -5.55
CA THR A 93 6.29 -0.07 -4.43
C THR A 93 5.86 -1.47 -4.84
N CYS A 94 4.68 -1.68 -5.43
CA CYS A 94 4.24 -3.00 -5.86
C CYS A 94 5.14 -3.63 -6.93
N VAL A 95 5.62 -2.85 -7.91
CA VAL A 95 6.58 -3.35 -8.91
C VAL A 95 7.85 -3.88 -8.23
N PHE A 96 8.39 -3.12 -7.29
CA PHE A 96 9.59 -3.51 -6.55
C PHE A 96 9.31 -4.73 -5.67
N GLY A 97 8.11 -4.83 -5.09
CA GLY A 97 7.69 -6.00 -4.29
C GLY A 97 7.58 -7.27 -5.15
N ILE A 98 7.10 -7.16 -6.38
CA ILE A 98 7.09 -8.29 -7.33
C ILE A 98 8.53 -8.69 -7.68
N PHE A 99 9.43 -7.74 -7.88
CA PHE A 99 10.85 -8.05 -8.12
C PHE A 99 11.49 -8.73 -6.92
N GLU A 100 11.17 -8.29 -5.71
CA GLU A 100 11.62 -8.94 -4.47
C GLU A 100 11.10 -10.39 -4.37
N ALA A 101 9.81 -10.60 -4.68
CA ALA A 101 9.17 -11.90 -4.65
C ALA A 101 9.76 -12.88 -5.67
N TYR A 102 10.10 -12.38 -6.87
CA TYR A 102 10.53 -13.21 -7.99
C TYR A 102 12.04 -13.41 -8.08
N PHE A 103 12.86 -12.38 -7.81
CA PHE A 103 14.31 -12.44 -8.03
C PHE A 103 15.11 -12.78 -6.76
N ASN A 104 14.55 -12.54 -5.58
CA ASN A 104 15.26 -12.65 -4.31
C ASN A 104 14.69 -13.75 -3.39
N GLY A 105 14.11 -14.80 -3.99
CA GLY A 105 13.75 -16.03 -3.29
C GLY A 105 12.82 -15.85 -2.09
N SER A 106 12.01 -14.77 -2.08
CA SER A 106 11.14 -14.50 -0.93
C SER A 106 10.06 -15.57 -0.85
N ASP A 107 10.04 -16.29 0.26
CA ASP A 107 9.04 -17.32 0.55
C ASP A 107 8.64 -17.22 2.03
N TYR A 108 7.45 -16.66 2.27
CA TYR A 108 6.85 -16.57 3.60
C TYR A 108 5.34 -16.78 3.49
N SER A 109 4.72 -17.30 4.55
CA SER A 109 3.35 -17.82 4.54
C SER A 109 2.28 -16.85 4.05
N ASN A 110 2.51 -15.54 4.20
CA ASN A 110 1.55 -14.49 3.84
C ASN A 110 1.92 -13.74 2.54
N LEU A 111 2.91 -14.21 1.78
CA LEU A 111 3.42 -13.51 0.60
C LEU A 111 2.36 -13.29 -0.48
N GLU A 112 1.59 -14.32 -0.82
CA GLU A 112 0.53 -14.20 -1.84
C GLU A 112 -0.54 -13.18 -1.42
N THR A 113 -0.97 -13.24 -0.16
CA THR A 113 -1.91 -12.28 0.41
C THR A 113 -1.33 -10.86 0.39
N HIS A 114 -0.07 -10.68 0.79
CA HIS A 114 0.61 -9.39 0.74
C HIS A 114 0.68 -8.83 -0.70
N LEU A 115 1.08 -9.67 -1.66
CA LEU A 115 1.19 -9.30 -3.07
C LEU A 115 -0.14 -8.79 -3.63
N TRP A 116 -1.22 -9.54 -3.45
CA TRP A 116 -2.52 -9.17 -4.00
C TRP A 116 -3.18 -8.01 -3.25
N THR A 117 -2.99 -7.90 -1.93
CA THR A 117 -3.45 -6.72 -1.17
C THR A 117 -2.67 -5.46 -1.56
N GLY A 118 -1.38 -5.56 -1.87
CA GLY A 118 -0.59 -4.47 -2.44
C GLY A 118 -1.13 -4.00 -3.80
N VAL A 119 -1.37 -4.94 -4.72
CA VAL A 119 -1.98 -4.66 -6.04
C VAL A 119 -3.35 -4.00 -5.87
N ALA A 120 -4.22 -4.53 -4.99
CA ALA A 120 -5.51 -3.93 -4.68
C ALA A 120 -5.38 -2.51 -4.10
N GLY A 121 -4.40 -2.27 -3.21
CA GLY A 121 -4.06 -0.95 -2.68
C GLY A 121 -3.70 0.04 -3.79
N SER A 122 -2.92 -0.39 -4.79
CA SER A 122 -2.57 0.43 -5.95
C SER A 122 -3.78 0.83 -6.81
N PHE A 123 -4.71 -0.11 -7.04
CA PHE A 123 -5.98 0.20 -7.69
C PHE A 123 -6.81 1.23 -6.89
N LEU A 124 -6.89 1.06 -5.57
CA LEU A 124 -7.66 1.97 -4.70
C LEU A 124 -7.05 3.37 -4.61
N ALA A 125 -5.73 3.50 -4.54
CA ALA A 125 -5.05 4.79 -4.60
C ALA A 125 -5.29 5.49 -5.95
N SER A 126 -5.25 4.74 -7.05
CA SER A 126 -5.54 5.26 -8.39
C SER A 126 -7.00 5.68 -8.55
N ALA A 127 -7.93 4.91 -7.98
CA ALA A 127 -9.35 5.28 -7.91
C ALA A 127 -9.58 6.54 -7.06
N ALA A 128 -8.88 6.67 -5.93
CA ALA A 128 -8.93 7.86 -5.10
C ALA A 128 -8.43 9.11 -5.84
N TRP A 129 -7.40 8.98 -6.68
CA TRP A 129 -6.95 10.04 -7.58
C TRP A 129 -7.97 10.40 -8.67
N LEU A 130 -8.66 9.43 -9.26
CA LEU A 130 -9.75 9.71 -10.21
C LEU A 130 -10.89 10.50 -9.55
N LEU A 131 -11.20 10.17 -8.29
CA LEU A 131 -12.27 10.78 -7.51
C LEU A 131 -11.89 12.11 -6.84
N ILE A 132 -10.66 12.59 -7.01
CA ILE A 132 -10.16 13.80 -6.30
C ILE A 132 -10.93 15.08 -6.64
N SER A 133 -11.60 15.11 -7.79
CA SER A 133 -12.41 16.26 -8.24
C SER A 133 -13.88 16.17 -7.82
N GLN A 134 -14.27 15.13 -7.08
CA GLN A 134 -15.63 14.95 -6.58
C GLN A 134 -15.87 15.78 -5.30
N SER A 135 -17.10 15.68 -4.77
CA SER A 135 -17.47 16.31 -3.51
C SER A 135 -16.50 15.94 -2.38
N TRP A 136 -16.36 16.82 -1.39
CA TRP A 136 -15.45 16.63 -0.26
C TRP A 136 -15.63 15.27 0.42
N LYS A 137 -16.88 14.84 0.64
CA LYS A 137 -17.17 13.53 1.23
C LYS A 137 -16.61 12.38 0.39
N VAL A 138 -16.85 12.40 -0.93
CA VAL A 138 -16.42 11.32 -1.83
C VAL A 138 -14.90 11.23 -1.90
N ARG A 139 -14.20 12.36 -2.06
CA ARG A 139 -12.74 12.35 -2.13
C ARG A 139 -12.10 11.94 -0.81
N VAL A 140 -12.58 12.43 0.34
CA VAL A 140 -12.05 12.02 1.65
C VAL A 140 -12.27 10.53 1.90
N ILE A 141 -13.46 10.01 1.65
CA ILE A 141 -13.75 8.58 1.81
C ILE A 141 -12.84 7.74 0.90
N ALA A 142 -12.69 8.13 -0.38
CA ALA A 142 -11.83 7.40 -1.31
C ALA A 142 -10.36 7.37 -0.85
N GLN A 143 -9.84 8.49 -0.33
CA GLN A 143 -8.47 8.56 0.21
C GLN A 143 -8.31 7.72 1.48
N ILE A 144 -9.29 7.74 2.39
CA ILE A 144 -9.29 6.89 3.58
C ILE A 144 -9.30 5.40 3.20
N VAL A 145 -10.13 5.00 2.23
CA VAL A 145 -10.17 3.62 1.74
C VAL A 145 -8.81 3.19 1.16
N ALA A 146 -8.14 4.07 0.40
CA ALA A 146 -6.80 3.81 -0.11
C ALA A 146 -5.76 3.68 1.02
N VAL A 147 -5.82 4.55 2.03
CA VAL A 147 -4.95 4.46 3.23
C VAL A 147 -5.17 3.15 3.97
N VAL A 148 -6.43 2.77 4.23
CA VAL A 148 -6.74 1.53 4.95
C VAL A 148 -6.25 0.31 4.18
N ALA A 149 -6.48 0.24 2.87
CA ALA A 149 -5.97 -0.85 2.04
C ALA A 149 -4.45 -0.93 2.05
N MET A 150 -3.76 0.21 1.97
CA MET A 150 -2.30 0.28 2.08
C MET A 150 -1.81 -0.14 3.47
N ILE A 151 -2.49 0.25 4.57
CA ILE A 151 -2.14 -0.19 5.93
C ILE A 151 -2.26 -1.71 6.05
N ILE A 152 -3.33 -2.30 5.51
CA ILE A 152 -3.53 -3.75 5.52
C ILE A 152 -2.37 -4.44 4.77
N ALA A 153 -2.05 -3.99 3.56
CA ALA A 153 -0.93 -4.54 2.79
C ALA A 153 0.40 -4.39 3.55
N ALA A 154 0.69 -3.21 4.10
CA ALA A 154 1.91 -2.93 4.85
C ALA A 154 2.01 -3.77 6.13
N HIS A 155 0.90 -4.00 6.82
CA HIS A 155 0.84 -4.85 8.02
C HIS A 155 1.18 -6.30 7.68
N ILE A 156 0.53 -6.88 6.66
CA ILE A 156 0.77 -8.25 6.22
C ILE A 156 2.23 -8.41 5.72
N GLY A 157 2.77 -7.42 5.04
CA GLY A 157 4.19 -7.43 4.61
C GLY A 157 5.16 -7.29 5.79
N GLY A 158 4.75 -6.62 6.87
CA GLY A 158 5.52 -6.46 8.10
C GLY A 158 5.82 -7.78 8.80
N ASP A 159 4.97 -8.80 8.62
CA ASP A 159 5.19 -10.16 9.14
C ASP A 159 6.54 -10.73 8.69
N LYS A 160 7.01 -10.37 7.48
CA LYS A 160 8.31 -10.77 6.95
C LYS A 160 9.48 -10.33 7.83
N VAL A 161 9.41 -9.12 8.39
CA VAL A 161 10.52 -8.48 9.12
C VAL A 161 10.34 -8.59 10.63
N HIS A 162 9.11 -8.50 11.11
CA HIS A 162 8.79 -8.42 12.53
C HIS A 162 8.16 -9.69 13.12
N GLY A 163 7.74 -10.64 12.28
CA GLY A 163 6.88 -11.74 12.70
C GLY A 163 5.50 -11.22 13.14
N ASP A 164 4.79 -12.01 13.96
CA ASP A 164 3.47 -11.64 14.48
C ASP A 164 3.55 -10.41 15.40
N LEU A 165 3.14 -9.25 14.87
CA LEU A 165 3.13 -7.96 15.57
C LEU A 165 2.13 -7.90 16.73
N PHE A 166 1.12 -8.77 16.77
CA PHE A 166 0.14 -8.82 17.86
C PHE A 166 0.58 -9.75 18.98
N LYS A 167 1.65 -10.52 18.79
CA LYS A 167 2.21 -11.37 19.83
C LYS A 167 2.77 -10.52 20.97
N PRO A 168 2.28 -10.69 22.22
CA PRO A 168 2.83 -10.00 23.38
C PRO A 168 4.31 -10.32 23.57
N ASN A 169 5.07 -9.39 24.14
CA ASN A 169 6.47 -9.65 24.46
C ASN A 169 6.60 -10.78 25.50
N LYS A 170 7.74 -11.48 25.49
CA LYS A 170 7.99 -12.63 26.38
C LYS A 170 7.94 -12.29 27.86
N GLU A 171 8.19 -11.03 28.24
CA GLU A 171 8.13 -10.60 29.65
C GLU A 171 6.69 -10.43 30.13
N SER A 172 5.80 -9.85 29.31
CA SER A 172 4.39 -9.64 29.62
C SER A 172 3.62 -10.94 29.84
N THR A 173 4.08 -12.03 29.23
CA THR A 173 3.49 -13.37 29.38
C THR A 173 4.02 -14.11 30.63
N LYS A 174 5.17 -13.74 31.19
CA LYS A 174 5.68 -14.31 32.45
C LYS A 174 4.89 -13.80 33.67
N THR A 175 4.52 -12.52 33.68
CA THR A 175 3.81 -11.89 34.80
C THR A 175 2.36 -12.37 34.94
N ALA A 176 1.75 -12.85 33.86
CA ALA A 176 0.38 -13.39 33.86
C ALA A 176 0.27 -14.78 34.51
N PHE A 177 1.39 -15.47 34.73
CA PHE A 177 1.47 -16.84 35.26
C PHE A 177 2.21 -16.91 36.60
N VAL A 178 2.07 -15.90 37.47
CA VAL A 178 2.41 -16.08 38.89
C VAL A 178 1.24 -16.80 39.55
N PRO A 179 1.34 -18.10 39.91
CA PRO A 179 0.27 -18.75 40.64
C PRO A 179 0.12 -18.03 41.98
N VAL A 180 -1.09 -17.55 42.26
CA VAL A 180 -1.44 -17.03 43.59
C VAL A 180 -1.22 -18.16 44.58
N ALA A 181 -0.20 -18.02 45.43
CA ALA A 181 0.04 -18.99 46.48
C ALA A 181 -1.22 -19.08 47.36
N PRO A 182 -1.71 -20.28 47.70
CA PRO A 182 -2.86 -20.40 48.58
C PRO A 182 -2.51 -19.79 49.93
N HIS A 183 -3.23 -18.74 50.32
CA HIS A 183 -3.16 -18.21 51.67
C HIS A 183 -3.68 -19.30 52.63
N SER A 184 -2.78 -19.86 53.43
CA SER A 184 -3.13 -20.71 54.57
C SER A 184 -3.81 -19.85 55.64
N PHE A 185 -5.10 -20.10 55.86
CA PHE A 185 -5.83 -19.66 57.05
C PHE A 185 -5.52 -20.55 58.25
#